data_AF-A0A7J4GFJ5-F1
#
_entry.id   AF-A0A7J4GFJ5-F1
#
_cell.length_a   1.000
_cell.length_b   1.000
_cell.length_c   1.000
_cell.angle_alpha   90.00
_cell.angle_beta   90.00
_cell.angle_gamma   90.00
#
_symmetry.space_group_name_H-M   'P 1'
#
loop_
_entity.id
_entity.type
_entity.pdbx_description
1 polymer ?
#
loop_
_entity_poly.entity_id
_entity_poly.type
_entity_poly.pdbx_seq_one_letter_code
_entity_poly.pdbx_strand_id
1 'polypeptide(L)' 'MAFGTTEIAILVIFAIFIFGAKKIPELARNVGRAKGEFQQGLQEGLSDSSAESDMDRGGMTEAVADESE' A
#
# COMPACT_ATOMS: atom_id res chain seq x y z
N MET A 1 7.31 -24.99 -29.26
CA MET A 1 8.36 -23.96 -29.31
C MET A 1 7.95 -22.89 -28.31
N ALA A 2 8.65 -22.77 -27.18
CA ALA A 2 8.35 -21.72 -26.21
C ALA A 2 8.90 -20.40 -26.73
N PHE A 3 8.25 -19.28 -26.40
CA PHE A 3 8.79 -17.96 -26.69
C PHE A 3 10.17 -17.84 -26.03
N GLY A 4 11.19 -17.57 -26.84
CA GLY A 4 12.54 -17.34 -26.35
C GLY A 4 12.66 -15.97 -25.70
N THR A 5 13.79 -15.77 -25.03
CA THR A 5 14.14 -14.49 -24.39
C THR A 5 14.15 -13.34 -25.41
N THR A 6 14.57 -13.61 -26.65
CA THR A 6 14.60 -12.64 -27.75
C THR A 6 13.20 -12.20 -28.17
N GLU A 7 12.27 -13.13 -28.38
CA GLU A 7 10.90 -12.81 -28.76
C GLU A 7 10.19 -11.98 -27.66
N ILE A 8 10.39 -12.36 -26.39
CA ILE A 8 9.85 -11.60 -25.25
C ILE A 8 10.44 -10.18 -25.21
N ALA A 9 11.74 -10.02 -25.44
CA ALA A 9 12.38 -8.70 -25.45
C ALA A 9 11.79 -7.79 -26.56
N ILE A 10 11.56 -8.34 -27.75
CA ILE A 10 10.92 -7.61 -28.86
C ILE A 10 9.51 -7.17 -28.49
N LEU A 11 8.71 -8.06 -27.89
CA LEU A 11 7.35 -7.74 -27.44
C LEU A 11 7.34 -6.63 -26.39
N VAL A 12 8.27 -6.68 -25.42
CA VAL A 12 8.41 -5.63 -24.40
C VAL A 12 8.77 -4.28 -25.04
N ILE A 13 9.68 -4.27 -26.02
CA ILE A 13 10.03 -3.04 -26.76
C ILE A 13 8.80 -2.48 -27.48
N PHE A 14 8.03 -3.32 -28.16
CA PHE A 14 6.79 -2.89 -28.83
C PHE A 14 5.76 -2.35 -27.84
N ALA A 15 5.58 -3.01 -26.70
CA ALA A 15 4.69 -2.53 -25.64
C ALA A 15 5.14 -1.16 -25.14
N ILE A 16 6.44 -0.97 -24.89
CA ILE A 16 6.99 0.34 -24.50
C ILE A 16 6.80 1.39 -25.59
N PHE A 17 6.82 1.01 -26.88
CA PHE A 17 6.60 1.94 -27.98
C PHE A 17 5.14 2.43 -28.05
N ILE A 18 4.18 1.52 -27.85
CA ILE A 18 2.74 1.83 -27.89
C ILE A 18 2.31 2.59 -26.64
N PHE A 19 2.69 2.09 -25.46
CA PHE A 19 2.29 2.68 -24.18
C PHE A 19 3.19 3.85 -23.76
N GLY A 20 4.43 3.90 -24.24
CA GLY A 20 5.44 4.87 -23.82
C GLY A 20 6.22 4.43 -22.58
N ALA A 21 7.54 4.68 -22.59
CA ALA A 21 8.44 4.29 -21.50
C ALA A 21 8.07 4.88 -20.12
N LYS A 22 7.31 5.98 -20.09
CA LYS A 22 6.84 6.62 -18.86
C LYS A 22 5.56 6.02 -18.30
N LYS A 23 4.71 5.38 -19.12
CA LYS A 23 3.39 4.88 -18.66
C LYS A 23 3.49 3.63 -17.81
N ILE A 24 4.40 2.71 -18.12
CA ILE A 24 4.60 1.49 -17.31
C ILE A 24 5.02 1.84 -15.86
N PRO A 25 6.03 2.70 -15.61
CA PRO A 25 6.39 3.13 -14.25
C PRO A 25 5.31 3.95 -13.54
N GLU A 26 4.59 4.79 -14.28
CA GLU A 26 3.51 5.63 -13.75
C GLU A 26 2.35 4.75 -13.26
N LEU A 27 1.93 3.77 -14.06
CA LEU A 27 0.91 2.80 -13.68
C LEU A 27 1.34 1.98 -12.46
N ALA A 28 2.57 1.48 -12.43
CA ALA A 28 3.09 0.72 -11.29
C ALA A 28 3.09 1.55 -9.99
N ARG A 29 3.49 2.83 -10.06
CA ARG A 29 3.44 3.76 -8.93
C ARG A 29 2.01 4.00 -8.45
N ASN A 30 1.08 4.25 -9.37
CA ASN A 30 -0.31 4.54 -9.03
C ASN A 30 -1.01 3.32 -8.42
N VAL A 31 -0.80 2.14 -9.02
CA VAL A 31 -1.33 0.87 -8.49
C VAL A 31 -0.69 0.53 -7.14
N GLY A 32 0.62 0.76 -6.99
CA GLY A 32 1.32 0.54 -5.72
C GLY A 32 0.80 1.42 -4.59
N ARG A 33 0.56 2.71 -4.86
CA ARG A 33 -0.09 3.62 -3.90
C ARG A 33 -1.50 3.16 -3.56
N ALA A 34 -2.33 2.89 -4.56
CA ALA A 34 -3.70 2.42 -4.35
C ALA A 34 -3.75 1.14 -3.51
N LYS A 35 -2.86 0.18 -3.77
CA LYS A 35 -2.72 -1.05 -2.96
C LYS A 35 -2.29 -0.74 -1.52
N GLY A 36 -1.35 0.19 -1.33
CA GLY A 36 -0.89 0.62 -0.01
C GLY A 36 -1.99 1.23 0.84
N GLU A 37 -2.68 2.24 0.30
CA GLU A 37 -3.83 2.90 0.94
C GLU A 37 -4.97 1.90 1.22
N PHE A 38 -5.22 0.97 0.29
CA PHE A 38 -6.22 -0.08 0.49
C PHE A 38 -5.84 -1.03 1.64
N GLN A 39 -4.58 -1.45 1.73
CA GLN A 39 -4.12 -2.26 2.86
C GLN A 39 -4.18 -1.49 4.19
N GLN A 40 -3.83 -0.20 4.18
CA GLN A 40 -3.90 0.65 5.37
C GLN A 40 -5.34 0.80 5.84
N GLY A 41 -6.28 1.13 4.94
CA GLY A 41 -7.69 1.24 5.28
C GLY A 41 -8.32 -0.09 5.74
N LEU A 42 -7.87 -1.23 5.20
CA LEU A 42 -8.27 -2.54 5.72
C LEU A 42 -7.72 -2.80 7.12
N GLN A 43 -6.47 -2.41 7.39
CA GLN A 43 -5.86 -2.59 8.71
C GLN A 43 -6.50 -1.66 9.75
N GLU A 44 -6.80 -0.41 9.40
CA GLU A 44 -7.54 0.54 10.24
C GLU A 44 -9.00 0.13 10.46
N GLY A 45 -9.64 -0.48 9.46
CA GLY A 45 -11.02 -0.98 9.61
C GLY A 45 -11.13 -2.31 10.36
N LEU A 46 -10.05 -3.09 10.45
CA LEU A 46 -10.01 -4.38 11.17
C LEU A 46 -9.37 -4.28 12.55
N SER A 47 -8.49 -3.30 12.75
CA SER A 47 -7.99 -2.97 14.09
C SER A 47 -9.07 -2.09 14.71
N ASP A 48 -9.77 -2.62 15.71
CA ASP A 48 -10.62 -1.83 16.62
C ASP A 48 -9.98 -0.47 16.84
N SER A 49 -10.77 0.57 16.65
CA SER A 49 -10.34 1.96 16.67
C SER A 49 -9.40 2.16 17.84
N SER A 50 -8.32 2.93 17.66
CA SER A 50 -7.49 3.35 18.79
C SER A 50 -8.34 3.93 19.93
N ALA A 51 -9.52 4.47 19.61
CA ALA A 51 -10.54 4.90 20.58
C ALA A 51 -11.23 3.76 21.34
N GLU A 52 -11.47 2.59 20.74
CA GLU A 52 -12.00 1.39 21.41
C GLU A 52 -10.95 0.80 22.36
N SER A 53 -9.68 0.72 21.93
CA SER A 53 -8.58 0.31 22.82
C SER A 53 -8.32 1.32 23.96
N ASP A 54 -8.60 2.61 23.75
CA ASP A 54 -8.49 3.66 24.78
C ASP A 54 -9.66 3.60 25.78
N MET A 55 -10.87 3.28 25.29
CA MET A 55 -12.04 3.01 26.14
C MET A 55 -11.87 1.74 27.00
N ASP A 56 -11.27 0.67 26.46
CA ASP A 56 -10.96 -0.55 27.23
C ASP A 56 -9.89 -0.34 28.32
N ARG A 57 -9.02 0.68 28.18
CA ARG A 57 -8.09 1.11 29.22
C ARG A 57 -8.70 2.07 30.25
N GLY A 58 -10.01 2.36 30.16
CA GLY A 58 -10.71 3.25 31.09
C GLY A 58 -10.54 4.74 30.81
N GLY A 59 -10.08 5.12 29.62
CA GLY A 59 -10.03 6.52 29.16
C GLY A 59 -9.01 7.41 29.86
N MET A 60 -7.95 6.83 30.44
CA MET A 60 -6.85 7.59 31.04
C MET A 60 -5.66 7.60 30.08
N THR A 61 -5.33 8.78 29.56
CA THR A 61 -4.14 8.97 28.73
C THR A 61 -2.87 8.81 29.58
N GLU A 62 -1.75 8.36 28.98
CA GLU A 62 -0.48 8.15 29.70
C GLU A 62 -0.05 9.39 30.50
N ALA A 63 -0.41 10.59 30.05
CA ALA A 63 -0.13 11.85 30.73
C ALA A 63 -0.77 11.97 32.13
N VAL A 64 -1.88 11.27 32.41
CA VAL A 64 -2.58 11.35 33.71
C VAL A 64 -2.09 10.29 34.71
N ALA A 65 -1.47 9.21 34.22
CA ALA A 65 -0.94 8.14 35.08
C ALA A 65 0.35 8.59 35.79
N ASP A 66 1.25 9.26 35.06
CA ASP A 66 2.52 9.79 35.59
C ASP A 66 2.33 10.93 36.62
N GLU A 67 1.19 11.61 36.66
CA GLU A 67 0.91 12.67 37.65
C GLU A 67 0.48 12.12 39.03
N SER A 68 0.30 10.81 39.16
CA SER A 68 -0.23 10.16 40.37
C SER A 68 0.79 9.29 41.15
N GLU A 69 2.07 9.34 40.79
CA GLU A 69 3.20 8.83 41.61
C GLU A 69 3.83 9.89 42.52
#